data_AF-A0A6N9BGL2-F1
#
_entry.id   AF-A0A6N9BGL2-F1
#
_cell.length_a   1.000
_cell.length_b   1.000
_cell.length_c   1.000
_cell.angle_alpha   90.00
_cell.angle_beta   90.00
_cell.angle_gamma   90.00
#
_symmetry.space_group_name_H-M   'P 1'
#
loop_
_entity.id
_entity.type
_entity.pdbx_description
1 polymer ?
#
loop_
_entity_poly.entity_id
_entity_poly.type
_entity_poly.pdbx_seq_one_letter_code
_entity_poly.pdbx_strand_id
1 'polypeptide(L)'
;MDGAQGRIPAASRGGQGVSAMAAAPGVTLYTTPLCAPCEQVKRYLESRGVAFVRRDLMMDEEAQDRLDAARIRGTPAIEVDGTFLAGDALTREALDRLLGLE
;
A
#
# COMPACT_ATOMS: atom_id res chain seq x y z
N MET A 1 -43.91 12.23 -44.60
CA MET A 1 -43.14 13.39 -45.11
C MET A 1 -42.09 13.73 -44.06
N ASP A 2 -41.06 12.89 -44.10
CA ASP A 2 -39.63 13.21 -44.09
C ASP A 2 -39.10 14.31 -43.18
N GLY A 3 -38.21 13.89 -42.27
CA GLY A 3 -37.37 14.79 -41.49
C GLY A 3 -36.36 14.07 -40.62
N ALA A 4 -35.75 13.00 -41.14
CA ALA A 4 -34.53 12.45 -40.56
C ALA A 4 -33.35 13.39 -40.79
N GLN A 5 -32.33 13.24 -39.95
CA GLN A 5 -30.88 13.41 -40.16
C GLN A 5 -30.23 14.37 -39.15
N GLY A 6 -29.30 13.84 -38.34
CA GLY A 6 -28.53 14.71 -37.46
C GLY A 6 -27.52 14.14 -36.46
N ARG A 7 -27.19 12.85 -36.49
CA ARG A 7 -25.85 12.28 -36.21
C ARG A 7 -24.89 13.07 -35.29
N ILE A 8 -24.65 12.53 -34.09
CA ILE A 8 -23.30 12.49 -33.48
C ILE A 8 -23.13 11.18 -32.69
N PRO A 9 -22.17 10.31 -33.04
CA PRO A 9 -21.68 9.24 -32.16
C PRO A 9 -20.42 9.73 -31.43
N ALA A 10 -20.29 9.42 -30.14
CA ALA A 10 -18.98 9.27 -29.53
C ALA A 10 -19.12 8.43 -28.27
N ALA A 11 -18.43 7.30 -28.31
CA ALA A 11 -18.34 6.31 -27.28
C ALA A 11 -17.75 6.86 -25.97
N SER A 12 -17.66 5.93 -25.03
CA SER A 12 -16.57 5.77 -24.07
C SER A 12 -16.53 6.75 -22.91
N ARG A 13 -16.96 6.23 -21.75
CA ARG A 13 -16.12 5.86 -20.60
C ARG A 13 -17.10 5.25 -19.58
N GLY A 14 -17.08 3.95 -19.30
CA GLY A 14 -15.94 3.30 -18.68
C GLY A 14 -15.82 3.80 -17.23
N GLY A 15 -16.39 3.03 -16.29
CA GLY A 15 -15.93 2.96 -14.90
C GLY A 15 -16.25 4.13 -13.98
N GLN A 16 -17.42 4.09 -13.34
CA GLN A 16 -17.59 4.69 -12.00
C GLN A 16 -18.38 3.73 -11.12
N GLY A 17 -17.77 2.56 -10.94
CA GLY A 17 -18.10 1.60 -9.92
C GLY A 17 -16.90 1.37 -9.02
N VAL A 18 -16.15 2.42 -8.65
CA VAL A 18 -15.37 2.35 -7.42
C VAL A 18 -16.34 2.65 -6.28
N SER A 19 -17.29 1.71 -6.12
CA SER A 19 -18.11 1.58 -4.94
C SER A 19 -17.15 1.67 -3.76
N ALA A 20 -17.34 2.69 -2.91
CA ALA A 20 -16.60 2.94 -1.68
C ALA A 20 -15.65 1.79 -1.35
N MET A 21 -14.40 1.89 -1.79
CA MET A 21 -13.40 0.94 -1.32
C MET A 21 -13.25 1.29 0.16
N ALA A 22 -14.00 0.57 1.00
CA ALA A 22 -13.87 0.61 2.45
C ALA A 22 -12.39 0.72 2.71
N ALA A 23 -11.99 1.85 3.32
CA ALA A 23 -10.60 2.26 3.44
C ALA A 23 -9.82 1.02 3.89
N ALA A 24 -9.12 0.40 2.95
CA ALA A 24 -8.32 -0.75 3.27
C ALA A 24 -7.35 -0.28 4.35
N PRO A 25 -7.01 -1.13 5.33
CA PRO A 25 -5.94 -0.85 6.27
C PRO A 25 -4.82 -0.13 5.53
N GLY A 26 -4.47 1.08 5.96
CA GLY A 26 -3.43 1.85 5.28
C GLY A 26 -2.08 1.16 5.49
N VAL A 27 -1.70 0.25 4.58
CA VAL A 27 -0.42 -0.47 4.69
C VAL A 27 0.70 0.48 4.31
N THR A 28 1.63 0.72 5.24
CA THR A 28 2.82 1.53 5.01
C THR A 28 4.06 0.68 5.21
N LEU A 29 4.91 0.59 4.18
CA LEU A 29 6.23 -0.03 4.24
C LEU A 29 7.29 1.05 4.41
N TYR A 30 7.94 1.02 5.57
CA TYR A 30 9.08 1.85 5.90
C TYR A 30 10.37 1.18 5.46
N THR A 31 11.14 1.89 4.66
CA THR A 31 12.34 1.39 4.00
C THR A 31 13.50 2.38 4.09
N THR A 32 14.68 1.91 3.72
CA THR A 32 15.88 2.74 3.51
C THR A 32 16.48 2.41 2.14
N PRO A 33 17.29 3.32 1.55
CA PRO A 33 17.94 3.08 0.28
C PRO A 33 18.83 1.82 0.34
N LEU A 34 18.81 1.03 -0.74
CA LEU A 34 19.63 -0.18 -0.91
C LEU A 34 19.41 -1.29 0.14
N CYS A 35 18.27 -1.27 0.83
CA CYS A 35 17.89 -2.29 1.80
C CYS A 35 17.37 -3.57 1.11
N ALA A 36 18.23 -4.58 0.96
CA ALA A 36 17.85 -5.89 0.42
C ALA A 36 16.64 -6.56 1.12
N PRO A 37 16.54 -6.60 2.47
CA PRO A 37 15.37 -7.20 3.13
C PRO A 37 14.08 -6.39 2.91
N CYS A 38 14.18 -5.07 2.78
CA CYS A 38 13.03 -4.22 2.49
C CYS A 38 12.46 -4.51 1.09
N GLU A 39 13.32 -4.73 0.09
CA GLU A 39 12.87 -5.15 -1.24
C GLU A 39 12.20 -6.53 -1.22
N GLN A 40 12.61 -7.44 -0.35
CA GLN A 40 11.96 -8.75 -0.22
C GLN A 40 10.53 -8.62 0.31
N VAL A 41 10.33 -7.79 1.34
CA VAL A 41 9.00 -7.48 1.90
C VAL A 41 8.12 -6.80 0.86
N LYS A 42 8.65 -5.80 0.15
CA LYS A 42 7.97 -5.12 -0.96
C LYS A 42 7.48 -6.11 -2.01
N ARG A 43 8.38 -6.96 -2.53
CA ARG A 43 8.02 -7.96 -3.55
C ARG A 43 6.98 -8.95 -3.04
N TYR A 44 7.03 -9.30 -1.76
CA TYR A 44 6.04 -10.17 -1.15
C TYR A 44 4.66 -9.50 -1.12
N LEU A 45 4.56 -8.25 -0.68
CA LEU A 45 3.29 -7.48 -0.70
C LEU A 45 2.74 -7.36 -2.13
N GLU A 46 3.60 -7.01 -3.10
CA GLU A 46 3.23 -6.92 -4.52
C GLU A 46 2.73 -8.27 -5.06
N SER A 47 3.41 -9.37 -4.72
CA SER A 47 3.00 -10.71 -5.12
C SER A 47 1.65 -11.15 -4.52
N ARG A 48 1.26 -10.59 -3.38
CA ARG A 48 -0.04 -10.84 -2.73
C ARG A 48 -1.13 -9.88 -3.22
N GLY A 49 -0.78 -8.91 -4.07
CA GLY A 49 -1.72 -7.89 -4.56
C GLY A 49 -2.14 -6.89 -3.49
N VAL A 50 -1.34 -6.74 -2.43
CA VAL A 50 -1.61 -5.81 -1.33
C VAL A 50 -1.19 -4.41 -1.77
N ALA A 51 -2.11 -3.45 -1.67
CA ALA A 51 -1.80 -2.04 -1.89
C ALA A 51 -1.09 -1.48 -0.65
N PHE A 52 0.06 -0.84 -0.84
CA PHE A 52 0.82 -0.21 0.25
C PHE A 52 1.51 1.07 -0.22
N VAL A 53 1.84 1.93 0.73
CA VAL A 53 2.66 3.13 0.53
C VAL A 53 4.08 2.83 0.99
N ARG A 54 5.08 3.15 0.16
CA ARG A 54 6.49 3.06 0.54
C ARG A 54 6.96 4.41 1.08
N ARG A 55 7.52 4.44 2.29
CA ARG A 55 8.11 5.62 2.92
C ARG A 55 9.60 5.38 3.18
N ASP A 56 10.43 6.30 2.69
CA ASP A 56 11.89 6.18 2.79
C ASP A 56 12.39 7.00 3.99
N LEU A 57 12.91 6.34 5.00
CA LEU A 57 13.36 6.99 6.24
C LEU A 57 14.54 7.95 6.04
N MET A 58 15.24 7.93 4.91
CA MET A 58 16.32 8.90 4.65
C MET A 58 15.81 10.19 4.00
N MET A 59 14.61 10.17 3.44
CA MET A 59 14.04 11.28 2.66
C MET A 59 12.73 11.81 3.24
N ASP A 60 12.12 11.07 4.16
CA ASP A 60 10.79 11.34 4.71
C ASP A 60 10.88 11.46 6.23
N GLU A 61 11.00 12.70 6.71
CA GLU A 61 11.14 13.02 8.13
C GLU A 61 9.90 12.59 8.93
N GLU A 62 8.69 12.73 8.36
CA GLU A 62 7.45 12.27 9.01
C GLU A 62 7.47 10.75 9.23
N ALA A 63 8.02 9.99 8.28
CA ALA A 63 8.18 8.55 8.42
C ALA A 63 9.18 8.18 9.53
N GLN A 64 10.25 8.96 9.70
CA GLN A 64 11.19 8.79 10.81
C GLN A 64 10.52 9.06 12.17
N ASP A 65 9.82 10.20 12.28
CA ASP A 65 9.09 10.57 13.50
C ASP A 65 8.04 9.51 13.86
N ARG A 66 7.38 8.95 12.85
CA ARG A 66 6.38 7.90 13.05
C ARG A 66 6.99 6.62 13.62
N LEU A 67 8.17 6.21 13.16
CA LEU A 67 8.89 5.07 13.72
C LEU A 67 9.42 5.34 15.13
N ASP A 68 9.94 6.55 15.39
CA ASP A 68 10.46 6.90 16.72
C ASP A 68 9.34 6.92 17.77
N ALA A 69 8.17 7.45 17.41
CA ALA A 69 6.96 7.41 18.23
C ALA A 69 6.51 5.97 18.53
N ALA A 70 6.69 5.05 17.57
CA ALA A 70 6.44 3.62 17.75
C ALA A 70 7.61 2.87 18.45
N ARG A 71 8.69 3.57 18.83
CA ARG A 71 9.92 3.03 19.43
C ARG A 71 10.62 2.00 18.55
N ILE A 72 10.44 2.11 17.23
CA ILE A 72 11.06 1.25 16.22
C ILE A 72 12.29 1.97 15.68
N ARG A 73 13.43 1.27 15.69
CA ARG A 73 14.75 1.85 15.38
C ARG A 73 15.34 1.40 14.05
N GLY A 74 14.63 0.58 13.27
CA GLY A 74 15.20 -0.03 12.08
C GLY A 74 14.19 -0.46 11.04
N THR A 75 14.71 -0.77 9.85
CA THR A 75 13.98 -1.31 8.71
C THR A 75 14.39 -2.76 8.46
N PRO A 76 13.54 -3.55 7.78
CA PRO A 76 12.18 -3.22 7.31
C PRO A 76 11.17 -3.06 8.46
N ALA A 77 10.25 -2.12 8.32
CA ALA A 77 9.10 -1.96 9.22
C ALA A 77 7.81 -1.78 8.41
N ILE A 78 6.72 -2.36 8.87
CA ILE A 78 5.38 -2.25 8.29
C ILE A 78 4.42 -1.72 9.33
N GLU A 79 3.56 -0.79 8.93
CA GLU A 79 2.39 -0.36 9.70
C GLU A 79 1.12 -0.76 8.95
N VAL A 80 0.17 -1.35 9.66
CA VAL A 80 -1.18 -1.72 9.18
C VAL A 80 -2.18 -1.28 10.23
N ASP A 81 -3.04 -0.31 9.92
CA ASP A 81 -4.01 0.27 10.87
C ASP A 81 -3.40 0.67 12.23
N GLY A 82 -2.19 1.24 12.20
CA GLY A 82 -1.46 1.66 13.41
C GLY A 82 -0.77 0.52 14.18
N THR A 83 -0.89 -0.72 13.71
CA THR A 83 -0.12 -1.87 14.23
C THR A 83 1.18 -2.00 13.47
N PHE A 84 2.30 -2.11 14.19
CA PHE A 84 3.62 -2.19 13.58
C PHE A 84 4.22 -3.60 13.66
N LEU A 85 4.90 -4.01 12.59
CA LEU A 85 5.83 -5.14 12.56
C LEU A 85 7.19 -4.66 12.08
N ALA A 86 8.25 -4.97 12.83
CA ALA A 86 9.62 -4.61 12.46
C ALA A 86 10.60 -5.63 13.06
N GLY A 87 11.83 -5.65 12.55
CA GLY A 87 12.90 -6.49 13.10
C GLY A 87 12.57 -8.00 13.04
N ASP A 88 12.74 -8.70 14.16
CA ASP A 88 12.49 -10.14 14.29
C ASP A 88 11.00 -10.51 14.21
N ALA A 89 10.11 -9.58 14.57
CA ALA A 89 8.67 -9.80 14.49
C ALA A 89 8.14 -9.77 13.05
N LEU A 90 8.90 -9.23 12.10
CA LEU A 90 8.50 -9.14 10.70
C LEU A 90 8.77 -10.48 9.97
N THR A 91 7.92 -11.46 10.24
CA THR A 91 7.90 -12.75 9.52
C THR A 91 6.77 -12.80 8.51
N ARG A 92 6.86 -13.74 7.54
CA ARG A 92 5.80 -13.96 6.54
C ARG A 92 4.47 -14.30 7.20
N GLU A 93 4.48 -15.18 8.19
CA GLU A 93 3.28 -15.59 8.93
C GLU A 93 2.68 -14.44 9.74
N ALA A 94 3.51 -13.62 10.40
CA ALA A 94 3.03 -12.44 11.10
C ALA A 94 2.40 -11.43 10.13
N LEU A 95 3.00 -11.28 8.95
CA LEU A 95 2.50 -10.37 7.93
C LEU A 95 1.20 -10.87 7.28
N ASP A 96 1.09 -12.18 6.99
CA ASP A 96 -0.15 -12.81 6.51
C ASP A 96 -1.29 -12.62 7.53
N ARG A 97 -1.03 -12.83 8.83
CA ARG A 97 -2.01 -12.59 9.90
C ARG A 97 -2.42 -11.13 9.99
N LEU A 98 -1.46 -10.22 9.96
CA LEU A 98 -1.72 -8.79 10.07
C LEU A 98 -2.53 -8.25 8.88
N LEU A 99 -2.32 -8.82 7.70
CA LEU A 99 -3.01 -8.45 6.46
C LEU A 99 -4.30 -9.27 6.21
N GLY A 100 -4.62 -10.23 7.07
CA GLY A 100 -5.80 -11.10 6.91
C GLY A 100 -5.76 -12.00 5.67
N LEU A 101 -4.57 -12.51 5.32
CA LEU A 101 -4.33 -13.32 4.12
C LEU A 101 -4.25 -14.84 4.38
N GLU A 102 -4.66 -15.28 5.58
CA GLU A 102 -4.71 -16.68 6.02
C GLU A 102 -5.87 -17.49 5.42
#